data_AF-E9GRG8-F1
#
_entry.id   AF-E9GRG8-F1
#
_cell.length_a   1.000
_cell.length_b   1.000
_cell.length_c   1.000
_cell.angle_alpha   90.00
_cell.angle_beta   90.00
_cell.angle_gamma   90.00
#
_symmetry.space_group_name_H-M   'P 1'
#
loop_
_entity.id
_entity.type
_entity.pdbx_description
1 polymer ?
#
loop_
_entity_poly.entity_id
_entity_poly.type
_entity_poly.pdbx_seq_one_letter_code
_entity_poly.pdbx_strand_id
1 'polypeptide(L)'
;MAVSELRELVSIPLREKIPHFSGYLDDTSVTDWFKQAERIAKGGNWSKEQMKRHFSERYTKLALSFQEYLDNPENLIFKNELAEIKQKTNERVRDFRARLEKLFVKAYNEKLFRSANEDMTLIRNDILKNAFEGGLKTELHSGYENRIPADADYATCVTTATDIESILARKKSISQNRHSEISAISIHQGLLTNDVEDLNRKFEGLNSYDNLDDRPIREILAVPGVYSDNGQPYTDTPNFSLNSRTVRFGNNLTD
;
A
#
# COMPACT_ATOMS: atom_id res chain seq x y z
N MET A 1 28.40 -58.60 -1.50
CA MET A 1 27.57 -57.67 -0.72
C MET A 1 28.31 -56.35 -0.69
N ALA A 2 27.76 -55.31 -1.32
CA ALA A 2 28.43 -54.03 -1.47
C ALA A 2 28.45 -53.27 -0.13
N VAL A 3 29.48 -52.46 0.12
CA VAL A 3 29.59 -51.63 1.35
C VAL A 3 28.36 -50.73 1.54
N SER A 4 27.69 -50.36 0.45
CA SER A 4 26.43 -49.61 0.44
C SER A 4 25.26 -50.39 1.05
N GLU A 5 25.14 -51.69 0.77
CA GLU A 5 24.07 -52.55 1.31
C GLU A 5 24.24 -52.76 2.81
N LEU A 6 25.48 -52.91 3.28
CA LEU A 6 25.78 -53.02 4.72
C LEU A 6 25.48 -51.71 5.47
N ARG A 7 25.74 -50.54 4.85
CA ARG A 7 25.35 -49.25 5.43
C ARG A 7 23.84 -49.08 5.51
N GLU A 8 23.11 -49.51 4.49
CA GLU A 8 21.64 -49.44 4.47
C GLU A 8 21.01 -50.35 5.54
N LEU A 9 21.55 -51.55 5.73
CA LEU A 9 21.13 -52.49 6.78
C LEU A 9 21.43 -51.98 8.20
N VAL A 10 22.49 -51.20 8.41
CA VAL A 10 22.79 -50.57 9.71
C VAL A 10 21.91 -49.32 9.94
N SER A 11 21.50 -48.64 8.87
CA SER A 11 20.59 -47.48 8.96
C SER A 11 19.17 -47.87 9.38
N ILE A 12 18.65 -49.03 8.98
CA ILE A 12 17.28 -49.45 9.31
C ILE A 12 17.05 -49.60 10.84
N PRO A 13 17.90 -50.29 11.61
CA PRO A 13 17.77 -50.40 13.07
C PRO A 13 18.00 -49.08 13.82
N LEU A 14 18.83 -48.18 13.27
CA LEU A 14 19.10 -46.88 13.88
C LEU A 14 17.95 -45.89 13.65
N ARG A 15 17.31 -45.94 12.48
CA ARG A 15 16.11 -45.18 12.17
C ARG A 15 14.98 -45.42 13.16
N GLU A 16 14.76 -46.67 13.56
CA GLU A 16 13.68 -47.01 14.50
C GLU A 16 13.88 -46.38 15.89
N LYS A 17 15.11 -46.02 16.25
CA LYS A 17 15.44 -45.34 17.51
C LYS A 17 15.11 -43.85 17.51
N ILE A 18 14.89 -43.24 16.33
CA ILE A 18 14.45 -41.84 16.23
C ILE A 18 12.97 -41.80 16.60
N PRO A 19 12.51 -41.06 17.62
CA PRO A 19 11.08 -40.99 17.94
C PRO A 19 10.28 -40.40 16.77
N HIS A 20 8.98 -40.73 16.67
CA HIS A 20 8.12 -40.04 15.70
C HIS A 20 7.93 -38.58 16.12
N PHE A 21 7.82 -37.68 15.13
CA PHE A 21 7.52 -36.27 15.37
C PHE A 21 6.16 -35.95 14.77
N SER A 22 5.22 -35.50 15.59
CA SER A 22 3.88 -35.17 15.11
C SER A 22 3.75 -33.74 14.60
N GLY A 23 4.60 -32.82 15.07
CA GLY A 23 4.55 -31.40 14.73
C GLY A 23 3.71 -30.53 15.67
N TYR A 24 2.94 -31.11 16.60
CA TYR A 24 2.14 -30.33 17.56
C TYR A 24 2.98 -29.70 18.66
N LEU A 25 2.49 -28.58 19.23
CA LEU A 25 3.15 -27.82 20.29
C LEU A 25 3.26 -28.54 21.65
N ASP A 26 2.37 -29.52 21.90
CA ASP A 26 2.35 -30.34 23.11
C ASP A 26 3.33 -31.52 23.07
N ASP A 27 3.91 -31.80 21.90
CA ASP A 27 4.88 -32.86 21.68
C ASP A 27 6.32 -32.41 21.99
N THR A 28 7.29 -33.31 21.78
CA THR A 28 8.72 -32.95 21.88
C THR A 28 9.03 -31.77 20.97
N SER A 29 9.69 -30.73 21.50
CA SER A 29 10.04 -29.55 20.70
C SER A 29 10.83 -29.94 19.44
N VAL A 30 10.62 -29.21 18.34
CA VAL A 30 11.32 -29.48 17.08
C VAL A 30 12.83 -29.47 17.27
N THR A 31 13.35 -28.58 18.12
CA THR A 31 14.79 -28.47 18.38
C THR A 31 15.33 -29.67 19.15
N ASP A 32 14.61 -30.16 20.15
CA ASP A 32 15.04 -31.31 20.94
C ASP A 32 14.88 -32.63 20.17
N TRP A 33 13.83 -32.73 19.37
CA TRP A 33 13.66 -33.84 18.43
C TRP A 33 14.82 -33.90 17.44
N PHE A 34 15.17 -32.77 16.81
CA PHE A 34 16.29 -32.70 15.86
C PHE A 34 17.63 -33.02 16.53
N LYS A 35 17.90 -32.52 17.74
CA LYS A 35 19.13 -32.87 18.48
C LYS A 35 19.25 -34.38 18.72
N GLN A 36 18.14 -35.03 19.09
CA GLN A 36 18.10 -36.47 19.31
C GLN A 36 18.29 -37.25 18.00
N ALA A 37 17.57 -36.87 16.94
CA ALA A 37 17.68 -37.48 15.63
C ALA A 37 19.10 -37.34 15.05
N GLU A 38 19.70 -36.15 15.16
CA GLU A 38 21.09 -35.91 14.75
C GLU A 38 22.09 -36.75 15.52
N ARG A 39 21.92 -36.90 16.84
CA ARG A 39 22.81 -37.72 17.66
C ARG A 39 22.82 -39.17 17.18
N ILE A 40 21.63 -39.71 16.89
CA ILE A 40 21.47 -41.07 16.38
C ILE A 40 22.09 -41.20 14.98
N ALA A 41 21.83 -40.23 14.09
CA ALA A 41 22.37 -40.23 12.74
C ALA A 41 23.90 -40.10 12.71
N LYS A 42 24.49 -39.26 13.58
CA LYS A 42 25.95 -39.15 13.78
C LYS A 42 26.54 -40.45 14.31
N GLY A 43 25.88 -41.09 15.28
CA GLY A 43 26.29 -42.42 15.77
C GLY A 43 26.25 -43.52 14.71
N GLY A 44 25.42 -43.36 13.68
CA GLY A 44 25.33 -44.23 12.51
C GLY A 44 26.20 -43.85 11.31
N ASN A 45 26.98 -42.76 11.39
CA ASN A 45 27.73 -42.20 10.25
C ASN A 45 26.86 -41.96 9.00
N TRP A 46 25.62 -41.49 9.18
CA TRP A 46 24.71 -41.22 8.07
C TRP A 46 25.17 -40.04 7.20
N SER A 47 24.93 -40.13 5.90
CA SER A 47 25.08 -38.99 4.98
C SER A 47 23.92 -37.99 5.12
N LYS A 48 24.06 -36.79 4.54
CA LYS A 48 22.98 -35.79 4.53
C LYS A 48 21.73 -36.30 3.81
N GLU A 49 21.91 -37.07 2.74
CA GLU A 49 20.84 -37.69 1.97
C GLU A 49 20.10 -38.75 2.79
N GLN A 50 20.85 -39.56 3.55
CA GLN A 50 20.26 -40.55 4.47
C GLN A 50 19.50 -39.86 5.62
N MET A 51 20.06 -38.79 6.20
CA MET A 51 19.36 -37.99 7.21
C MET A 51 18.06 -37.42 6.64
N LYS A 52 18.10 -36.79 5.46
CA LYS A 52 16.92 -36.22 4.81
C LYS A 52 15.84 -37.28 4.59
N ARG A 53 16.21 -38.48 4.11
CA ARG A 53 15.28 -39.58 3.83
C ARG A 53 14.69 -40.20 5.11
N HIS A 54 15.52 -40.44 6.11
CA HIS A 54 15.06 -41.16 7.30
C HIS A 54 14.39 -40.24 8.32
N PHE A 55 14.70 -38.94 8.35
CA PHE A 55 14.00 -38.00 9.24
C PHE A 55 12.57 -37.77 8.76
N SER A 56 12.36 -37.61 7.46
CA SER A 56 11.03 -37.47 6.87
C SER A 56 10.13 -38.67 7.14
N GLU A 57 10.67 -39.89 7.08
CA GLU A 57 9.94 -41.12 7.41
C GLU A 57 9.47 -41.19 8.87
N ARG A 58 9.96 -40.33 9.76
CA ARG A 58 9.55 -40.25 11.17
C ARG A 58 8.55 -39.12 11.42
N TYR A 59 8.23 -38.31 10.43
CA TYR A 59 7.16 -37.33 10.53
C TYR A 59 5.80 -38.03 10.50
N THR A 60 4.91 -37.56 11.35
CA THR A 60 3.53 -38.03 11.46
C THR A 60 2.59 -36.84 11.57
N LYS A 61 1.28 -37.05 11.39
CA LYS A 61 0.24 -36.04 11.60
C LYS A 61 0.58 -34.69 10.93
N LEU A 62 0.73 -33.62 11.72
CA LEU A 62 0.96 -32.27 11.24
C LEU A 62 2.30 -32.15 10.50
N ALA A 63 3.38 -32.70 11.06
CA ALA A 63 4.70 -32.68 10.44
C ALA A 63 4.71 -33.38 9.07
N LEU A 64 4.02 -34.53 8.96
CA LEU A 64 3.90 -35.24 7.68
C LEU A 64 3.07 -34.46 6.66
N SER A 65 1.92 -33.90 7.09
CA SER A 65 1.09 -33.06 6.22
C SER A 65 1.85 -31.84 5.71
N PHE A 66 2.71 -31.25 6.56
CA PHE A 66 3.54 -30.12 6.17
C PHE A 66 4.65 -30.51 5.21
N GLN A 67 5.25 -31.68 5.37
CA GLN A 67 6.24 -32.19 4.44
C GLN A 67 5.68 -32.38 3.03
N GLU A 68 4.47 -32.95 2.91
CA GLU A 68 3.80 -33.08 1.61
C GLU A 68 3.59 -31.72 0.92
N TYR A 69 3.40 -30.64 1.70
CA TYR A 69 3.34 -29.27 1.19
C TYR A 69 4.71 -28.70 0.79
N LEU A 70 5.77 -29.15 1.44
CA LEU A 70 7.13 -28.67 1.17
C LEU A 70 7.76 -29.33 -0.06
N ASP A 71 7.52 -30.62 -0.26
CA ASP A 71 8.23 -31.46 -1.23
C ASP A 71 7.70 -31.39 -2.66
N ASN A 72 6.75 -30.51 -3.00
CA ASN A 72 6.39 -30.27 -4.40
C ASN A 72 7.48 -29.41 -5.09
N PRO A 73 8.34 -30.00 -5.95
CA PRO A 73 9.43 -29.27 -6.59
C PRO A 73 8.94 -28.19 -7.57
N GLU A 74 7.72 -28.35 -8.12
CA GLU A 74 7.11 -27.37 -9.03
C GLU A 74 6.79 -26.06 -8.29
N ASN A 75 6.60 -26.11 -6.97
CA ASN A 75 6.26 -24.95 -6.17
C ASN A 75 7.49 -24.16 -5.68
N LEU A 76 8.70 -24.67 -5.90
CA LEU A 76 9.93 -24.03 -5.44
C LEU A 76 10.10 -22.63 -6.04
N ILE A 77 9.70 -22.45 -7.30
CA ILE A 77 9.76 -21.15 -7.97
C ILE A 77 8.88 -20.11 -7.26
N PHE A 78 7.68 -20.49 -6.82
CA PHE A 78 6.77 -19.61 -6.11
C PHE A 78 7.23 -19.33 -4.67
N LYS A 79 7.91 -20.29 -4.03
CA LYS A 79 8.54 -20.07 -2.71
C LYS A 79 9.66 -19.03 -2.79
N ASN A 80 10.50 -19.11 -3.82
CA ASN A 80 11.55 -18.12 -4.06
C ASN A 80 10.95 -16.76 -4.40
N GLU A 81 9.94 -16.71 -5.29
CA GLU A 81 9.24 -15.48 -5.63
C GLU A 81 8.57 -14.84 -4.40
N LEU A 82 8.05 -15.65 -3.47
CA LEU A 82 7.44 -15.17 -2.22
C LEU A 82 8.49 -14.57 -1.28
N ALA A 83 9.66 -15.19 -1.17
CA ALA A 83 10.75 -14.70 -0.32
C ALA A 83 11.31 -13.35 -0.81
N GLU A 84 11.29 -13.11 -2.11
CA GLU A 84 11.81 -11.89 -2.74
C GLU A 84 10.73 -10.85 -3.06
N ILE A 85 9.46 -11.13 -2.72
CA ILE A 85 8.34 -10.28 -3.08
C ILE A 85 8.51 -8.86 -2.52
N LYS A 86 8.40 -7.84 -3.37
CA LYS A 86 8.41 -6.42 -2.96
C LYS A 86 7.11 -5.73 -3.38
N GLN A 87 6.63 -4.81 -2.57
CA GLN A 87 5.57 -3.87 -2.91
C GLN A 87 6.09 -2.92 -3.99
N LYS A 88 5.37 -2.82 -5.11
CA LYS A 88 5.75 -1.92 -6.22
C LYS A 88 5.48 -0.46 -5.83
N THR A 89 6.19 0.49 -6.44
CA THR A 89 6.10 1.93 -6.13
C THR A 89 4.66 2.49 -6.17
N ASN A 90 3.88 2.07 -7.16
CA ASN A 90 2.49 2.52 -7.36
C ASN A 90 1.45 1.51 -6.84
N GLU A 91 1.86 0.46 -6.12
CA GLU A 91 0.97 -0.58 -5.61
C GLU A 91 0.48 -0.21 -4.21
N ARG A 92 -0.83 -0.27 -4.01
CA ARG A 92 -1.44 -0.06 -2.69
C ARG A 92 -1.14 -1.23 -1.77
N VAL A 93 -1.05 -0.98 -0.46
CA VAL A 93 -0.84 -2.05 0.56
C VAL A 93 -1.85 -3.18 0.40
N ARG A 94 -3.13 -2.85 0.15
CA ARG A 94 -4.19 -3.83 -0.10
C ARG A 94 -3.90 -4.74 -1.29
N ASP A 95 -3.41 -4.16 -2.39
CA ASP A 95 -3.17 -4.90 -3.63
C ASP A 95 -1.90 -5.75 -3.51
N PHE A 96 -0.87 -5.23 -2.82
CA PHE A 96 0.33 -5.98 -2.45
C PHE A 96 -0.02 -7.20 -1.58
N ARG A 97 -0.83 -7.01 -0.53
CA ARG A 97 -1.35 -8.09 0.31
C ARG A 97 -2.05 -9.17 -0.51
N ALA A 98 -2.96 -8.78 -1.40
CA ALA A 98 -3.70 -9.73 -2.24
C ALA A 98 -2.77 -10.53 -3.17
N ARG A 99 -1.74 -9.89 -3.74
CA ARG A 99 -0.74 -10.55 -4.57
C ARG A 99 0.14 -11.52 -3.77
N LEU A 100 0.56 -11.11 -2.57
CA LEU A 100 1.34 -11.92 -1.63
C LEU A 100 0.57 -13.18 -1.22
N GLU A 101 -0.69 -13.04 -0.80
CA GLU A 101 -1.55 -14.17 -0.41
C GLU A 101 -1.80 -15.12 -1.59
N LYS A 102 -2.03 -14.59 -2.79
CA LYS A 102 -2.15 -15.40 -4.01
C LYS A 102 -0.87 -16.19 -4.32
N LEU A 103 0.29 -15.59 -4.08
CA LEU A 103 1.58 -16.25 -4.30
C LEU A 103 1.84 -17.32 -3.23
N PHE A 104 1.49 -17.05 -1.98
CA PHE A 104 1.52 -18.05 -0.90
C PHE A 104 0.70 -19.29 -1.26
N VAL A 105 -0.52 -19.11 -1.78
CA VAL A 105 -1.36 -20.24 -2.24
C VAL A 105 -0.67 -21.03 -3.35
N LYS A 106 0.06 -20.40 -4.26
CA LYS A 106 0.83 -21.15 -5.27
C LYS A 106 2.03 -21.91 -4.66
N ALA A 107 2.70 -21.29 -3.69
CA ALA A 107 3.88 -21.83 -3.05
C ALA A 107 3.57 -23.00 -2.08
N TYR A 108 2.47 -22.90 -1.35
CA TYR A 108 2.14 -23.80 -0.25
C TYR A 108 0.71 -24.35 -0.28
N ASN A 109 -0.05 -24.12 -1.37
CA ASN A 109 -1.44 -24.52 -1.63
C ASN A 109 -2.55 -23.86 -0.79
N GLU A 110 -3.77 -24.03 -1.28
CA GLU A 110 -5.00 -23.48 -0.71
C GLU A 110 -5.37 -24.12 0.64
N LYS A 111 -5.01 -25.39 0.87
CA LYS A 111 -5.34 -26.10 2.11
C LYS A 111 -4.61 -25.49 3.29
N LEU A 112 -3.31 -25.20 3.15
CA LEU A 112 -2.56 -24.50 4.19
C LEU A 112 -3.12 -23.08 4.40
N PHE A 113 -3.41 -22.37 3.31
CA PHE A 113 -3.94 -21.01 3.38
C PHE A 113 -5.28 -20.92 4.12
N ARG A 114 -6.17 -21.89 3.95
CA ARG A 114 -7.51 -21.92 4.60
C ARG A 114 -7.60 -22.79 5.84
N SER A 115 -6.50 -23.37 6.29
CA SER A 115 -6.53 -24.28 7.44
C SER A 115 -7.06 -23.58 8.69
N ALA A 116 -7.96 -24.27 9.41
CA ALA A 116 -8.48 -23.87 10.72
C ALA A 116 -7.67 -24.49 11.87
N ASN A 117 -6.71 -25.38 11.58
CA ASN A 117 -5.81 -25.89 12.60
C ASN A 117 -4.89 -24.76 13.10
N GLU A 118 -4.71 -24.69 14.42
CA GLU A 118 -3.98 -23.61 15.10
C GLU A 118 -2.52 -23.55 14.66
N ASP A 119 -1.82 -24.70 14.64
CA ASP A 119 -0.41 -24.75 14.25
C ASP A 119 -0.19 -24.35 12.78
N MET A 120 -1.06 -24.83 11.88
CA MET A 120 -1.03 -24.42 10.47
C MET A 120 -1.33 -22.95 10.30
N THR A 121 -2.22 -22.40 11.13
CA THR A 121 -2.52 -20.97 11.17
C THR A 121 -1.31 -20.16 11.61
N LEU A 122 -0.59 -20.61 12.65
CA LEU A 122 0.66 -19.97 13.09
C LEU A 122 1.71 -19.98 11.99
N ILE A 123 1.95 -21.13 11.36
CA ILE A 123 2.92 -21.26 10.26
C ILE A 123 2.54 -20.37 9.07
N ARG A 124 1.27 -20.41 8.64
CA ARG A 124 0.76 -19.54 7.57
C ARG A 124 1.00 -18.07 7.89
N ASN A 125 0.61 -17.65 9.09
CA ASN A 125 0.69 -16.25 9.49
C ASN A 125 2.16 -15.78 9.61
N ASP A 126 3.05 -16.62 10.12
CA ASP A 126 4.48 -16.31 10.23
C ASP A 126 5.13 -16.13 8.85
N ILE A 127 4.87 -17.04 7.90
CA ILE A 127 5.38 -16.93 6.53
C ILE A 127 4.84 -15.65 5.85
N LEU A 128 3.53 -15.40 5.95
CA LEU A 128 2.90 -14.22 5.35
C LEU A 128 3.43 -12.92 5.98
N LYS A 129 3.61 -12.89 7.31
CA LYS A 129 4.17 -11.75 8.03
C LYS A 129 5.59 -11.44 7.56
N ASN A 130 6.47 -12.44 7.58
CA ASN A 130 7.87 -12.28 7.18
C ASN A 130 8.00 -11.76 5.73
N ALA A 131 7.22 -12.33 4.80
CA ALA A 131 7.19 -11.88 3.41
C ALA A 131 6.61 -10.46 3.26
N PHE A 132 5.57 -10.13 4.05
CA PHE A 132 4.92 -8.82 3.98
C PHE A 132 5.82 -7.72 4.51
N GLU A 133 6.42 -7.90 5.69
CA GLU A 133 7.32 -6.92 6.32
C GLU A 133 8.59 -6.74 5.48
N GLY A 134 9.21 -7.84 5.04
CA GLY A 134 10.37 -7.79 4.16
C GLY A 134 10.07 -7.20 2.77
N GLY A 135 8.81 -7.25 2.34
CA GLY A 135 8.36 -6.74 1.06
C GLY A 135 7.80 -5.32 1.08
N LEU A 136 7.51 -4.76 2.26
CA LEU A 136 6.86 -3.46 2.39
C LEU A 136 7.72 -2.35 1.78
N LYS A 137 7.10 -1.38 1.10
CA LYS A 137 7.85 -0.27 0.51
C LYS A 137 8.46 0.64 1.58
N THR A 138 9.65 1.16 1.31
CA THR A 138 10.46 1.94 2.25
C THR A 138 9.77 3.20 2.78
N GLU A 139 8.94 3.84 1.95
CA GLU A 139 8.14 5.01 2.35
C GLU A 139 7.23 4.76 3.57
N LEU A 140 6.82 3.50 3.76
CA LEU A 140 5.93 3.12 4.86
C LEU A 140 6.69 2.74 6.13
N HIS A 141 7.97 2.35 6.04
CA HIS A 141 8.74 1.75 7.13
C HIS A 141 8.75 2.62 8.39
N SER A 142 9.12 3.89 8.25
CA SER A 142 9.17 4.81 9.40
C SER A 142 7.83 4.95 10.12
N GLY A 143 6.71 4.96 9.40
CA GLY A 143 5.39 5.02 10.03
C GLY A 143 4.99 3.68 10.65
N TYR A 144 5.34 2.59 9.98
CA TYR A 144 5.01 1.23 10.35
C TYR A 144 5.73 0.79 11.64
N GLU A 145 7.06 0.92 11.67
CA GLU A 145 7.91 0.51 12.79
C GLU A 145 7.55 1.22 14.09
N ASN A 146 7.13 2.48 14.01
CA ASN A 146 6.73 3.27 15.18
C ASN A 146 5.36 2.88 15.75
N ARG A 147 4.57 2.06 15.06
CA ARG A 147 3.20 1.72 15.45
C ARG A 147 2.95 0.24 15.62
N ILE A 148 3.82 -0.61 15.11
CA ILE A 148 3.64 -2.06 15.15
C ILE A 148 4.07 -2.61 16.52
N PRO A 149 3.21 -3.38 17.22
CA PRO A 149 3.61 -4.11 18.42
C PRO A 149 4.66 -5.19 18.12
N ALA A 150 5.49 -5.53 19.11
CA ALA A 150 6.53 -6.55 18.96
C ALA A 150 5.95 -7.97 18.70
N ASP A 151 4.79 -8.25 19.29
CA ASP A 151 4.04 -9.49 19.18
C ASP A 151 2.93 -9.45 18.12
N ALA A 152 2.98 -8.45 17.22
CA ALA A 152 1.97 -8.28 16.18
C ALA A 152 1.86 -9.51 15.27
N ASP A 153 0.62 -9.93 15.04
CA ASP A 153 0.28 -10.94 14.05
C ASP A 153 0.20 -10.35 12.64
N TYR A 154 0.10 -11.21 11.63
CA TYR A 154 0.01 -10.81 10.22
C TYR A 154 -1.15 -9.83 9.96
N ALA A 155 -2.31 -10.03 10.59
CA ALA A 155 -3.47 -9.17 10.39
C ALA A 155 -3.22 -7.74 10.92
N THR A 156 -2.57 -7.63 12.08
CA THR A 156 -2.16 -6.36 12.69
C THR A 156 -1.12 -5.65 11.84
N CYS A 157 -0.14 -6.37 11.29
CA CYS A 157 0.85 -5.84 10.33
C CYS A 157 0.17 -5.19 9.12
N VAL A 158 -0.75 -5.91 8.47
CA VAL A 158 -1.48 -5.41 7.29
C VAL A 158 -2.31 -4.17 7.62
N THR A 159 -3.00 -4.19 8.76
CA THR A 159 -3.86 -3.09 9.21
C THR A 159 -3.03 -1.83 9.47
N THR A 160 -1.94 -1.98 10.22
CA THR A 160 -1.00 -0.89 10.53
C THR A 160 -0.42 -0.27 9.26
N ALA A 161 0.05 -1.09 8.32
CA ALA A 161 0.59 -0.60 7.05
C ALA A 161 -0.46 0.15 6.21
N THR A 162 -1.71 -0.31 6.21
CA THR A 162 -2.82 0.33 5.50
C THR A 162 -3.17 1.70 6.10
N ASP A 163 -3.15 1.81 7.42
CA ASP A 163 -3.36 3.08 8.12
C ASP A 163 -2.25 4.08 7.84
N ILE A 164 -0.99 3.64 7.84
CA ILE A 164 0.16 4.47 7.50
C ILE A 164 0.08 4.97 6.05
N GLU A 165 -0.25 4.08 5.11
CA GLU A 165 -0.48 4.47 3.72
C GLU A 165 -1.55 5.56 3.61
N SER A 166 -2.66 5.41 4.35
CA SER A 166 -3.75 6.39 4.37
C SER A 166 -3.34 7.72 4.99
N ILE A 167 -2.50 7.71 6.03
CA ILE A 167 -1.93 8.93 6.63
C ILE A 167 -1.02 9.65 5.63
N LEU A 168 -0.14 8.92 4.95
CA LEU A 168 0.79 9.51 3.98
C LEU A 168 0.05 10.08 2.76
N ALA A 169 -0.98 9.38 2.27
CA ALA A 169 -1.83 9.88 1.19
C ALA A 169 -2.51 11.21 1.58
N ARG A 170 -3.04 11.31 2.81
CA ARG A 170 -3.62 12.57 3.34
C ARG A 170 -2.58 13.67 3.50
N LYS A 171 -1.38 13.36 3.99
CA LYS A 171 -0.30 14.36 4.11
C LYS A 171 0.12 14.90 2.74
N LYS A 172 0.19 14.04 1.72
CA LYS A 172 0.53 14.42 0.35
C LYS A 172 -0.53 15.34 -0.26
N SER A 173 -1.83 15.04 -0.09
CA SER A 173 -2.90 15.89 -0.60
C SER A 173 -2.96 17.25 0.09
N ILE A 174 -2.74 17.31 1.41
CA ILE A 174 -2.69 18.58 2.16
C ILE A 174 -1.53 19.45 1.68
N SER A 175 -0.35 18.86 1.45
CA SER A 175 0.82 19.60 0.92
C SER A 175 0.54 20.16 -0.47
N GLN A 176 -0.03 19.36 -1.37
CA GLN A 176 -0.39 19.80 -2.72
C GLN A 176 -1.41 20.92 -2.70
N ASN A 177 -2.43 20.85 -1.84
CA ASN A 177 -3.43 21.90 -1.73
C ASN A 177 -2.82 23.23 -1.23
N ARG A 178 -1.93 23.19 -0.23
CA ARG A 178 -1.22 24.40 0.23
C ARG A 178 -0.36 25.01 -0.87
N HIS A 179 0.31 24.21 -1.69
CA HIS A 179 1.08 24.71 -2.82
C HIS A 179 0.21 25.37 -3.89
N SER A 180 -0.97 24.81 -4.17
CA SER A 180 -1.95 25.43 -5.08
C SER A 180 -2.51 26.74 -4.50
N GLU A 181 -2.83 26.79 -3.21
CA GLU A 181 -3.32 27.99 -2.53
C GLU A 181 -2.26 29.12 -2.53
N ILE A 182 -1.01 28.80 -2.19
CA ILE A 182 0.10 29.78 -2.23
C ILE A 182 0.33 30.28 -3.67
N SER A 183 0.24 29.40 -4.67
CA SER A 183 0.39 29.80 -6.08
C SER A 183 -0.75 30.73 -6.53
N ALA A 184 -2.00 30.43 -6.14
CA ALA A 184 -3.14 31.29 -6.44
C ALA A 184 -3.03 32.66 -5.77
N ILE A 185 -2.62 32.70 -4.49
CA ILE A 185 -2.37 33.96 -3.76
C ILE A 185 -1.30 34.79 -4.47
N SER A 186 -0.19 34.16 -4.88
CA SER A 186 0.88 34.85 -5.60
C SER A 186 0.42 35.46 -6.94
N ILE A 187 -0.47 34.77 -7.68
CA ILE A 187 -1.03 35.29 -8.94
C ILE A 187 -1.98 36.46 -8.66
N HIS A 188 -2.87 36.32 -7.67
CA HIS A 188 -3.79 37.40 -7.29
C HIS A 188 -3.05 38.65 -6.82
N GLN A 189 -1.95 38.49 -6.07
CA GLN A 189 -1.12 39.60 -5.62
C GLN A 189 -0.46 40.31 -6.80
N GLY A 190 0.02 39.56 -7.81
CA GLY A 190 0.56 40.12 -9.05
C GLY A 190 -0.47 40.89 -9.89
N LEU A 191 -1.71 40.40 -9.96
CA LEU A 191 -2.80 41.10 -10.64
C LEU A 191 -3.19 42.40 -9.92
N LEU A 192 -3.29 42.36 -8.59
CA LEU A 192 -3.59 43.54 -7.78
C LEU A 192 -2.50 44.61 -7.88
N THR A 193 -1.22 44.22 -7.94
CA THR A 193 -0.13 45.20 -8.16
C THR A 193 -0.21 45.85 -9.54
N ASN A 194 -0.56 45.10 -10.59
CA ASN A 194 -0.72 45.66 -11.93
C ASN A 194 -1.90 46.64 -11.99
N ASP A 195 -3.03 46.30 -11.36
CA ASP A 195 -4.21 47.17 -11.31
C ASP A 195 -3.92 48.48 -10.55
N VAL A 196 -3.11 48.41 -9.49
CA VAL A 196 -2.67 49.59 -8.72
C VAL A 196 -1.71 50.46 -9.54
N GLU A 197 -0.78 49.86 -10.29
CA GLU A 197 0.12 50.60 -11.18
C GLU A 197 -0.63 51.31 -12.31
N ASP A 198 -1.63 50.68 -12.91
CA ASP A 198 -2.47 51.29 -13.95
C ASP A 198 -3.34 52.42 -13.39
N LEU A 199 -3.89 52.26 -12.19
CA LEU A 199 -4.61 53.33 -11.49
C LEU A 199 -3.69 54.52 -11.19
N ASN A 200 -2.46 54.27 -10.72
CA ASN A 200 -1.49 55.33 -10.46
C ASN A 200 -1.12 56.09 -11.74
N ARG A 201 -0.86 55.38 -12.84
CA ARG A 201 -0.55 56.00 -14.15
C ARG A 201 -1.70 56.89 -14.65
N LYS A 202 -2.95 56.44 -14.42
CA LYS A 202 -4.16 57.19 -14.80
C LYS A 202 -4.37 58.43 -13.92
N PHE A 203 -3.97 58.38 -12.65
CA PHE A 203 -4.01 59.51 -11.73
C PHE A 203 -2.92 60.54 -12.02
N GLU A 204 -1.70 60.10 -12.35
CA GLU A 204 -0.60 60.99 -12.76
C GLU A 204 -0.93 61.72 -14.07
N GLY A 205 -1.61 61.06 -15.01
CA GLY A 205 -2.11 61.70 -16.24
C GLY A 205 -3.21 62.75 -16.01
N LEU A 206 -3.91 62.74 -14.87
CA LEU A 206 -4.96 63.68 -14.52
C LEU A 206 -4.47 64.89 -13.69
N ASN A 207 -3.28 64.79 -13.07
CA ASN A 207 -2.67 65.89 -12.32
C ASN A 207 -1.85 66.85 -13.20
N SER A 208 -1.83 66.66 -14.53
CA SER A 208 -1.23 67.61 -15.47
C SER A 208 -2.24 68.70 -15.87
N TYR A 209 -2.72 69.47 -14.89
CA TYR A 209 -3.36 70.77 -15.12
C TYR A 209 -2.59 71.86 -14.38
N ASP A 210 -1.46 72.26 -14.97
CA ASP A 210 -0.92 73.60 -14.78
C ASP A 210 -0.42 74.09 -16.13
N ASN A 211 -1.24 74.96 -16.75
CA ASN A 211 -0.84 76.15 -17.51
C ASN A 211 -2.10 76.74 -18.15
N LEU A 212 -2.89 77.45 -17.32
CA LEU A 212 -3.86 78.43 -17.78
C LEU A 212 -3.18 79.79 -17.67
N ASP A 213 -2.60 80.27 -18.76
CA ASP A 213 -2.49 81.70 -19.09
C ASP A 213 -2.06 81.83 -20.56
N ASP A 214 -3.04 81.99 -21.44
CA ASP A 214 -3.20 83.19 -22.29
C ASP A 214 -4.23 82.91 -23.40
N ARG A 215 -5.26 83.77 -23.46
CA ARG A 215 -6.21 83.80 -24.59
C ARG A 215 -5.52 84.43 -25.80
N PRO A 216 -6.05 84.20 -27.01
CA PRO A 216 -6.91 85.27 -27.51
C PRO A 216 -8.23 84.79 -28.13
N ILE A 217 -9.20 85.67 -27.98
CA ILE A 217 -10.56 85.63 -28.53
C ILE A 217 -10.51 85.67 -30.06
N ARG A 218 -11.26 84.81 -30.76
CA ARG A 218 -11.89 85.10 -32.06
C ARG A 218 -13.21 84.33 -32.24
N GLU A 219 -14.20 85.08 -32.74
CA GLU A 219 -15.54 84.70 -33.23
C GLU A 219 -15.46 83.53 -34.26
N ILE A 220 -16.49 82.70 -34.49
CA ILE A 220 -17.65 82.98 -35.37
C ILE A 220 -18.64 81.79 -35.32
N LEU A 221 -19.93 82.13 -35.15
CA LEU A 221 -21.19 81.60 -35.72
C LEU A 221 -21.32 80.13 -36.21
N ALA A 222 -22.39 79.46 -35.72
CA ALA A 222 -23.57 78.99 -36.49
C ALA A 222 -24.08 77.60 -36.05
N VAL A 223 -25.33 77.56 -35.60
CA VAL A 223 -26.20 76.37 -35.46
C VAL A 223 -27.12 76.35 -36.69
N PRO A 224 -27.41 75.19 -37.31
CA PRO A 224 -28.70 74.50 -37.09
C PRO A 224 -28.57 72.95 -37.11
N GLY A 225 -29.23 72.19 -36.22
CA GLY A 225 -30.59 71.62 -36.40
C GLY A 225 -30.55 70.32 -37.24
N VAL A 226 -31.31 69.23 -37.07
CA VAL A 226 -32.48 68.86 -36.25
C VAL A 226 -32.65 67.31 -36.39
N TYR A 227 -33.38 66.70 -35.45
CA TYR A 227 -34.22 65.48 -35.53
C TYR A 227 -33.72 64.10 -35.06
N SER A 228 -34.46 63.59 -34.06
CA SER A 228 -34.65 62.19 -33.65
C SER A 228 -35.30 61.34 -34.74
N ASP A 229 -34.99 60.04 -34.75
CA ASP A 229 -35.96 59.01 -35.13
C ASP A 229 -35.71 57.68 -34.38
N ASN A 230 -36.81 56.98 -34.10
CA ASN A 230 -36.97 55.80 -33.26
C ASN A 230 -36.63 54.50 -33.98
N GLY A 231 -36.18 53.48 -33.23
CA GLY A 231 -36.13 52.09 -33.70
C GLY A 231 -35.65 51.09 -32.64
N GLN A 232 -36.57 50.53 -31.86
CA GLN A 232 -36.41 49.29 -31.07
C GLN A 232 -36.73 48.05 -31.95
N PRO A 233 -36.65 46.80 -31.45
CA PRO A 233 -35.55 46.09 -30.76
C PRO A 233 -35.34 44.69 -31.41
N TYR A 234 -34.30 43.93 -31.02
CA TYR A 234 -34.35 42.46 -31.11
C TYR A 234 -33.83 41.80 -29.82
N THR A 235 -34.55 40.75 -29.47
CA THR A 235 -34.60 39.97 -28.25
C THR A 235 -33.37 39.12 -28.03
N ASP A 236 -33.04 38.82 -26.76
CA ASP A 236 -32.98 37.44 -26.27
C ASP A 236 -32.74 37.38 -24.75
N THR A 237 -33.75 36.90 -24.04
CA THR A 237 -33.62 36.17 -22.76
C THR A 237 -34.22 34.80 -23.01
N PRO A 238 -33.63 33.70 -22.51
CA PRO A 238 -34.04 33.17 -21.20
C PRO A 238 -32.86 32.44 -20.49
N ASN A 239 -32.88 31.92 -19.26
CA ASN A 239 -33.86 31.81 -18.19
C ASN A 239 -33.07 31.51 -16.89
N PHE A 240 -33.69 31.84 -15.76
CA PHE A 240 -33.25 31.51 -14.39
C PHE A 240 -33.19 30.00 -14.12
N SER A 241 -32.35 29.58 -13.16
CA SER A 241 -32.77 28.64 -12.11
C SER A 241 -31.75 28.59 -10.96
N LEU A 242 -32.07 29.28 -9.87
CA LEU A 242 -31.60 28.96 -8.52
C LEU A 242 -32.27 27.65 -8.09
N ASN A 243 -31.50 26.68 -7.60
CA ASN A 243 -32.06 25.66 -6.71
C ASN A 243 -31.12 25.38 -5.53
N SER A 244 -31.71 25.59 -4.36
CA SER A 244 -31.20 25.48 -3.02
C SER A 244 -31.08 24.03 -2.52
N ARG A 245 -30.15 23.85 -1.59
CA ARG A 245 -30.11 22.85 -0.49
C ARG A 245 -31.33 21.95 -0.33
N THR A 246 -31.09 20.65 -0.16
CA THR A 246 -31.69 19.87 0.92
C THR A 246 -30.79 18.68 1.30
N VAL A 247 -30.43 18.64 2.58
CA VAL A 247 -29.87 17.52 3.33
C VAL A 247 -31.04 16.65 3.80
N ARG A 248 -30.95 15.32 3.70
CA ARG A 248 -31.77 14.41 4.51
C ARG A 248 -30.93 13.27 5.07
N PHE A 249 -30.91 13.21 6.40
CA PHE A 249 -30.58 12.04 7.22
C PHE A 249 -31.80 11.12 7.30
N GLY A 250 -31.57 9.81 7.54
CA GLY A 250 -32.60 8.87 7.97
C GLY A 250 -32.04 7.45 8.17
N ASN A 251 -32.04 6.99 9.43
CA ASN A 251 -31.57 5.69 9.92
C ASN A 251 -32.67 4.60 9.88
N ASN A 252 -32.23 3.34 9.81
CA ASN A 252 -32.69 2.07 10.45
C ASN A 252 -34.20 1.77 10.68
N LEU A 253 -34.66 0.57 10.25
CA LEU A 253 -35.03 -0.61 11.08
C LEU A 253 -35.92 -1.64 10.31
N THR A 254 -35.60 -2.93 10.53
CA THR A 254 -36.42 -4.18 10.57
C THR A 254 -37.43 -4.54 9.47
N ASP A 255 -37.24 -5.72 8.86
CA ASP A 255 -37.95 -6.98 9.23
C ASP A 255 -37.04 -8.19 8.95
#